data_AF-A0A5P1EU18-F1
#
_entry.id   AF-A0A5P1EU18-F1
#
_cell.length_a   1.000
_cell.length_b   1.000
_cell.length_c   1.000
_cell.angle_alpha   90.00
_cell.angle_beta   90.00
_cell.angle_gamma   90.00
#
_symmetry.space_group_name_H-M   'P 1'
#
loop_
_entity.id
_entity.type
_entity.pdbx_description
1 polymer ?
#
loop_
_entity_poly.entity_id
_entity_poly.type
_entity_poly.pdbx_seq_one_letter_code
_entity_poly.pdbx_strand_id
1 'polypeptide(L)'
;MHIAAAVEINSRFIPILKQLLSSLDAKSVKFKDIIKIGRTHTQDETLLTLGQEFSGYTTQVKYGISRVTDTLPRMCQLAQGGTAVGTGLNSKKGFDAKIAAAVAEETGLPFVTAENKFEAVAAHDAFVEASGALNTVSVSLMKIANDIRLLGSGPRCGLGELILPKNEHGSRHYACDG
;
A
#
# COMPACT_ATOMS: atom_id res chain seq x y z
N MET A 1 -12.90 15.85 0.38
CA MET A 1 -12.43 14.52 0.84
C MET A 1 -11.89 13.69 -0.32
N HIS A 2 -12.72 13.33 -1.32
CA HIS A 2 -12.33 12.50 -2.47
C HIS A 2 -11.08 12.98 -3.20
N ILE A 3 -10.99 14.28 -3.51
CA ILE A 3 -9.84 14.88 -4.21
C ILE A 3 -8.53 14.61 -3.46
N ALA A 4 -8.48 14.99 -2.18
CA ALA A 4 -7.29 14.79 -1.35
C ALA A 4 -6.90 13.32 -1.24
N ALA A 5 -7.86 12.42 -1.04
CA ALA A 5 -7.60 11.00 -0.91
C ALA A 5 -7.05 10.38 -2.20
N ALA A 6 -7.68 10.63 -3.35
CA ALA A 6 -7.21 10.12 -4.63
C ALA A 6 -5.83 10.69 -5.00
N VAL A 7 -5.59 11.98 -4.74
CA VAL A 7 -4.27 12.62 -4.98
C VAL A 7 -3.19 11.98 -4.09
N GLU A 8 -3.46 11.79 -2.79
CA GLU A 8 -2.49 11.17 -1.86
C GLU A 8 -2.20 9.71 -2.24
N ILE A 9 -3.25 8.94 -2.58
CA ILE A 9 -3.12 7.54 -3.00
C ILE A 9 -2.28 7.45 -4.29
N ASN A 10 -2.63 8.23 -5.31
CA ASN A 10 -2.00 8.15 -6.62
C ASN A 10 -0.59 8.73 -6.64
N SER A 11 -0.39 9.89 -6.00
CA SER A 11 0.82 10.70 -6.18
C SER A 11 1.90 10.41 -5.14
N ARG A 12 1.53 9.80 -4.01
CA ARG A 12 2.49 9.49 -2.94
C ARG A 12 2.46 8.01 -2.55
N PHE A 13 1.31 7.47 -2.16
CA PHE A 13 1.24 6.11 -1.60
C PHE A 13 1.64 5.02 -2.62
N ILE A 14 1.01 5.00 -3.80
CA ILE A 14 1.33 4.02 -4.86
C ILE A 14 2.80 4.13 -5.31
N PRO A 15 3.36 5.32 -5.57
CA PRO A 15 4.79 5.48 -5.89
C PRO A 15 5.73 4.93 -4.83
N ILE A 16 5.46 5.17 -3.55
CA ILE A 16 6.29 4.64 -2.45
C ILE A 16 6.20 3.10 -2.39
N LEU A 17 5.01 2.52 -2.57
CA LEU A 17 4.88 1.06 -2.66
C LEU A 17 5.62 0.48 -3.87
N LYS A 18 5.65 1.18 -5.01
CA LYS A 18 6.43 0.76 -6.19
C LYS A 18 7.94 0.79 -5.92
N GLN A 19 8.42 1.76 -5.13
CA GLN A 19 9.82 1.78 -4.69
C GLN A 19 10.15 0.59 -3.78
N LEU A 20 9.26 0.28 -2.83
CA LEU A 20 9.40 -0.91 -1.98
C LEU A 20 9.37 -2.20 -2.81
N LEU A 21 8.43 -2.32 -3.75
CA LEU A 21 8.32 -3.46 -4.67
C LEU A 21 9.64 -3.68 -5.42
N SER A 22 10.19 -2.63 -6.02
CA SER A 22 11.44 -2.68 -6.77
C SER A 22 12.62 -3.09 -5.89
N SER A 23 12.65 -2.63 -4.64
CA SER A 23 13.70 -2.96 -3.67
C SER A 23 13.62 -4.43 -3.23
N LEU A 24 12.41 -4.94 -2.97
CA LEU A 24 12.18 -6.34 -2.61
C LEU A 24 12.51 -7.28 -3.79
N ASP A 25 12.10 -6.90 -5.01
CA ASP A 25 12.39 -7.66 -6.22
C ASP A 25 13.90 -7.77 -6.49
N ALA A 26 14.62 -6.64 -6.37
CA ALA A 26 16.07 -6.65 -6.50
C ALA A 26 16.76 -7.58 -5.46
N LYS A 27 16.22 -7.64 -4.23
CA LYS A 27 16.70 -8.58 -3.20
C LYS A 27 16.34 -10.01 -3.52
N SER A 28 15.13 -10.28 -4.01
CA SER A 28 14.71 -11.61 -4.46
C SER A 28 15.67 -12.16 -5.53
N VAL A 29 16.01 -11.35 -6.53
CA VAL A 29 16.97 -11.71 -7.58
C VAL A 29 18.38 -11.92 -7.00
N LYS A 30 18.85 -11.02 -6.14
CA LYS A 30 20.17 -11.13 -5.49
C LYS A 30 20.30 -12.40 -4.65
N PHE A 31 19.22 -12.86 -4.04
CA PHE A 31 19.19 -14.00 -3.12
C PHE A 31 18.75 -15.32 -3.77
N LYS A 32 18.58 -15.34 -5.10
CA LYS A 32 18.03 -16.49 -5.84
C LYS A 32 18.79 -17.80 -5.63
N ASP A 33 20.11 -17.73 -5.37
CA ASP A 33 21.00 -18.89 -5.25
C ASP A 33 21.32 -19.25 -3.78
N ILE A 34 20.83 -18.47 -2.80
CA ILE A 34 21.08 -18.72 -1.37
C ILE A 34 20.05 -19.73 -0.87
N ILE A 35 20.46 -20.97 -0.68
CA ILE A 35 19.62 -22.03 -0.11
C ILE A 35 19.53 -21.86 1.40
N LYS A 36 18.32 -21.95 1.96
CA LYS A 36 18.03 -21.94 3.39
C LYS A 36 17.00 -22.99 3.77
N ILE A 37 16.88 -23.24 5.06
CA ILE A 37 15.82 -24.09 5.61
C ILE A 37 14.49 -23.33 5.62
N GLY A 38 13.43 -23.97 5.15
CA GLY A 38 12.07 -23.46 5.32
C GLY A 38 11.62 -23.60 6.77
N ARG A 39 10.62 -22.80 7.17
CA ARG A 39 9.94 -23.00 8.45
C ARG A 39 8.43 -22.88 8.33
N THR A 40 7.71 -23.93 8.68
CA THR A 40 6.26 -23.89 8.93
C THR A 40 6.01 -24.13 10.42
N HIS A 41 5.01 -23.44 11.00
CA HIS A 41 4.79 -23.49 12.45
C HIS A 41 6.05 -23.19 13.30
N THR A 42 6.99 -22.40 12.76
CA THR A 42 8.33 -22.13 13.33
C THR A 42 9.25 -23.34 13.50
N GLN A 43 8.89 -24.49 12.95
CA GLN A 43 9.69 -25.71 12.92
C GLN A 43 10.45 -25.84 11.60
N ASP A 44 11.55 -26.58 11.62
CA ASP A 44 12.39 -26.83 10.44
C ASP A 44 11.64 -27.64 9.37
N GLU A 45 11.83 -27.23 8.11
CA GLU A 45 11.13 -27.80 6.96
C GLU A 45 12.07 -27.99 5.75
N THR A 46 11.51 -28.42 4.61
CA THR A 46 12.24 -28.54 3.34
C THR A 46 12.92 -27.24 2.89
N LEU A 47 13.93 -27.38 2.03
CA LEU A 47 14.74 -26.28 1.55
C LEU A 47 13.99 -25.39 0.55
N LEU A 48 14.31 -24.10 0.60
CA LEU A 48 13.97 -23.11 -0.42
C LEU A 48 15.13 -22.13 -0.59
N THR A 49 15.08 -21.28 -1.61
CA THR A 49 16.03 -20.17 -1.70
C THR A 49 15.49 -18.94 -0.99
N LEU A 50 16.39 -18.14 -0.41
CA LEU A 50 16.03 -16.85 0.18
C LEU A 50 15.42 -15.91 -0.88
N GLY A 51 15.78 -16.08 -2.15
CA GLY A 51 15.11 -15.42 -3.27
C GLY A 51 13.64 -15.80 -3.42
N GLN A 52 13.29 -17.08 -3.25
CA GLN A 52 11.90 -17.55 -3.25
C GLN A 52 11.11 -16.98 -2.06
N GLU A 53 11.71 -16.89 -0.88
CA GLU A 53 11.06 -16.26 0.28
C GLU A 53 10.75 -14.77 0.00
N PHE A 54 11.71 -14.04 -0.54
CA PHE A 54 11.52 -12.62 -0.91
C PHE A 54 10.56 -12.42 -2.09
N SER A 55 10.41 -13.38 -3.01
CA SER A 55 9.45 -13.28 -4.11
C SER A 55 8.00 -13.32 -3.62
N GLY A 56 7.75 -14.00 -2.49
CA GLY A 56 6.48 -13.94 -1.76
C GLY A 56 6.17 -12.50 -1.31
N TYR A 57 7.15 -11.82 -0.70
CA TYR A 57 7.00 -10.42 -0.26
C TYR A 57 6.74 -9.47 -1.44
N THR A 58 7.50 -9.63 -2.53
CA THR A 58 7.30 -8.89 -3.78
C THR A 58 5.87 -9.04 -4.29
N THR A 59 5.35 -10.28 -4.30
CA THR A 59 3.98 -10.58 -4.75
C THR A 59 2.93 -9.92 -3.85
N GLN A 60 3.12 -9.95 -2.53
CA GLN A 60 2.21 -9.30 -1.58
C GLN A 60 2.14 -7.78 -1.84
N VAL A 61 3.27 -7.10 -2.06
CA VAL A 61 3.29 -5.66 -2.37
C VAL A 61 2.67 -5.37 -3.73
N LYS A 62 2.96 -6.18 -4.76
CA LYS A 62 2.36 -6.05 -6.10
C LYS A 62 0.84 -6.11 -6.03
N TYR A 63 0.28 -7.09 -5.31
CA TYR A 63 -1.17 -7.18 -5.12
C TYR A 63 -1.72 -6.06 -4.23
N GLY A 64 -0.95 -5.57 -3.26
CA GLY A 64 -1.32 -4.38 -2.49
C GLY A 64 -1.53 -3.15 -3.36
N ILE A 65 -0.63 -2.90 -4.31
CA ILE A 65 -0.76 -1.80 -5.28
C ILE A 65 -2.01 -1.97 -6.13
N SER A 66 -2.28 -3.17 -6.66
CA SER A 66 -3.49 -3.45 -7.45
C SER A 66 -4.74 -3.12 -6.66
N ARG A 67 -4.89 -3.71 -5.46
CA ARG A 67 -6.08 -3.52 -4.60
C ARG A 67 -6.39 -2.06 -4.32
N VAL A 68 -5.38 -1.26 -4.02
CA VAL A 68 -5.57 0.17 -3.75
C VAL A 68 -5.90 0.93 -5.04
N THR A 69 -5.25 0.60 -6.16
CA THR A 69 -5.55 1.21 -7.47
C THR A 69 -6.99 0.94 -7.90
N ASP A 70 -7.50 -0.26 -7.63
CA ASP A 70 -8.86 -0.68 -7.98
C ASP A 70 -9.95 0.13 -7.26
N THR A 71 -9.62 0.81 -6.15
CA THR A 71 -10.55 1.71 -5.43
C THR A 71 -10.62 3.12 -6.02
N LEU A 72 -9.61 3.54 -6.79
CA LEU A 72 -9.53 4.90 -7.35
C LEU A 72 -10.72 5.28 -8.24
N PRO A 73 -11.32 4.40 -9.06
CA PRO A 73 -12.45 4.80 -9.89
C PRO A 73 -13.67 5.23 -9.08
N ARG A 74 -13.94 4.64 -7.90
CA ARG A 74 -15.00 5.11 -6.99
C ARG A 74 -14.56 6.37 -6.26
N MET A 75 -13.30 6.42 -5.83
CA MET A 75 -12.72 7.61 -5.17
C MET A 75 -12.74 8.86 -6.08
N CYS A 76 -12.67 8.69 -7.40
CA CYS A 76 -12.70 9.77 -8.39
C CYS A 76 -14.12 10.26 -8.73
N GLN A 77 -15.17 9.72 -8.10
CA GLN A 77 -16.53 10.24 -8.26
C GLN A 77 -16.81 11.37 -7.27
N LEU A 78 -17.22 12.54 -7.79
CA LEU A 78 -17.43 13.75 -7.00
C LEU A 78 -18.92 14.02 -6.74
N ALA A 79 -19.26 14.27 -5.48
CA ALA A 79 -20.61 14.68 -5.04
C ALA A 79 -20.99 16.12 -5.45
N GLN A 80 -20.03 16.92 -5.93
CA GLN A 80 -20.24 18.33 -6.24
C GLN A 80 -21.37 18.52 -7.25
N GLY A 81 -22.27 19.47 -6.99
CA GLY A 81 -23.51 19.66 -7.74
C GLY A 81 -24.74 18.94 -7.17
N GLY A 82 -24.56 18.02 -6.21
CA GLY A 82 -25.67 17.44 -5.44
C GLY A 82 -26.31 18.42 -4.45
N THR A 83 -25.60 19.49 -4.06
CA THR A 83 -26.04 20.54 -3.10
C THR A 83 -26.42 19.96 -1.74
N ALA A 84 -27.54 20.40 -1.13
CA ALA A 84 -27.88 20.04 0.25
C ALA A 84 -28.23 18.55 0.44
N VAL A 85 -28.99 17.97 -0.49
CA VAL A 85 -29.58 16.62 -0.32
C VAL A 85 -29.48 15.74 -1.56
N GLY A 86 -28.60 16.07 -2.51
CA GLY A 86 -28.39 15.31 -3.75
C GLY A 86 -29.29 15.71 -4.93
N THR A 87 -30.33 16.53 -4.71
CA THR A 87 -31.26 16.96 -5.78
C THR A 87 -30.67 17.95 -6.77
N GLY A 88 -29.58 18.63 -6.41
CA GLY A 88 -29.01 19.72 -7.20
C GLY A 88 -29.80 21.02 -7.17
N LEU A 89 -30.70 21.21 -6.20
CA LEU A 89 -31.43 22.47 -6.03
C LEU A 89 -30.45 23.65 -5.86
N ASN A 90 -30.64 24.72 -6.61
CA ASN A 90 -29.74 25.88 -6.70
C ASN A 90 -28.40 25.61 -7.41
N SER A 91 -28.23 24.45 -8.06
CA SER A 91 -27.11 24.21 -8.97
C SER A 91 -27.51 24.52 -10.42
N LYS A 92 -26.63 25.17 -11.19
CA LYS A 92 -26.86 25.38 -12.62
C LYS A 92 -26.71 24.04 -13.36
N LYS A 93 -27.59 23.78 -14.33
CA LYS A 93 -27.52 22.57 -15.17
C LYS A 93 -26.12 22.43 -15.80
N GLY A 94 -25.49 21.27 -15.60
CA GLY A 94 -24.16 20.95 -16.11
C GLY A 94 -22.98 21.51 -15.31
N PHE A 95 -23.23 22.17 -14.17
CA PHE A 95 -22.16 22.62 -13.26
C PHE A 95 -21.32 21.46 -12.74
N ASP A 96 -21.95 20.35 -12.38
CA ASP A 96 -21.35 19.16 -11.79
C ASP A 96 -20.31 18.50 -12.73
N ALA A 97 -20.67 18.30 -14.00
CA ALA A 97 -19.75 17.77 -15.01
C ALA A 97 -18.57 18.74 -15.26
N LYS A 98 -18.83 20.04 -15.31
CA LYS A 98 -17.80 21.06 -15.53
C LYS A 98 -16.81 21.16 -14.38
N ILE A 99 -17.28 21.15 -13.14
CA ILE A 99 -16.39 21.21 -11.98
C ILE A 99 -15.56 19.92 -11.86
N ALA A 100 -16.15 18.75 -12.15
CA ALA A 100 -15.38 17.50 -12.17
C ALA A 100 -14.30 17.51 -13.26
N ALA A 101 -14.62 18.01 -14.46
CA ALA A 101 -13.63 18.15 -15.54
C ALA A 101 -12.50 19.14 -15.18
N ALA A 102 -12.82 20.28 -14.57
CA ALA A 102 -11.81 21.25 -14.13
C ALA A 102 -10.89 20.66 -13.04
N VAL A 103 -11.44 19.87 -12.11
CA VAL A 103 -10.65 19.15 -11.10
C VAL A 103 -9.79 18.07 -11.75
N ALA A 104 -10.32 17.35 -12.74
CA ALA A 104 -9.56 16.34 -13.47
C ALA A 104 -8.37 16.96 -14.23
N GLU A 105 -8.58 18.10 -14.87
CA GLU A 105 -7.53 18.88 -15.53
C GLU A 105 -6.45 19.35 -14.55
N GLU A 106 -6.86 19.95 -13.42
CA GLU A 106 -5.93 20.48 -12.41
C GLU A 106 -5.09 19.38 -11.73
N THR A 107 -5.69 18.21 -11.49
CA THR A 107 -5.04 17.12 -10.74
C THR A 107 -4.37 16.07 -11.62
N GLY A 108 -4.71 16.03 -12.92
CA GLY A 108 -4.31 14.96 -13.83
C GLY A 108 -4.95 13.59 -13.52
N LEU A 109 -5.99 13.54 -12.68
CA LEU A 109 -6.71 12.33 -12.29
C LEU A 109 -8.09 12.26 -12.97
N PRO A 110 -8.65 11.07 -13.23
CA PRO A 110 -9.89 10.91 -13.98
C PRO A 110 -11.13 11.19 -13.11
N PHE A 111 -11.22 12.39 -12.51
CA PHE A 111 -12.38 12.81 -11.74
C PHE A 111 -13.61 12.97 -12.63
N VAL A 112 -14.72 12.43 -12.15
CA VAL A 112 -16.03 12.49 -12.81
C VAL A 112 -17.11 12.88 -11.81
N THR A 113 -18.23 13.38 -12.30
CA THR A 113 -19.42 13.60 -11.48
C THR A 113 -19.97 12.24 -11.01
N ALA A 114 -20.36 12.11 -9.75
CA ALA A 114 -20.90 10.85 -9.23
C ALA A 114 -22.20 10.45 -9.95
N GLU A 115 -22.38 9.16 -10.25
CA GLU A 115 -23.56 8.66 -10.97
C GLU A 115 -24.86 8.97 -10.22
N ASN A 116 -24.85 8.81 -8.89
CA ASN A 116 -25.97 9.10 -8.02
C ASN A 116 -25.54 10.06 -6.89
N LYS A 117 -26.12 11.26 -6.87
CA LYS A 117 -25.80 12.29 -5.85
C LYS A 117 -26.39 12.01 -4.48
N PHE A 118 -27.42 11.17 -4.38
CA PHE A 118 -27.98 10.78 -3.09
C PHE A 118 -27.06 9.80 -2.38
N GLU A 119 -26.52 8.80 -3.10
CA GLU A 119 -25.49 7.89 -2.57
C GLU A 119 -24.27 8.68 -2.10
N ALA A 120 -23.72 9.55 -2.98
CA ALA A 120 -22.49 10.28 -2.70
C ALA A 120 -22.59 11.31 -1.56
N VAL A 121 -23.80 11.70 -1.16
CA VAL A 121 -24.06 12.61 -0.04
C VAL A 121 -24.47 11.84 1.23
N ALA A 122 -25.23 10.75 1.09
CA ALA A 122 -25.77 10.01 2.23
C ALA A 122 -24.75 9.05 2.86
N ALA A 123 -23.80 8.54 2.08
CA ALA A 123 -22.82 7.56 2.53
C ALA A 123 -21.42 7.85 1.97
N HIS A 124 -20.42 7.15 2.52
CA HIS A 124 -19.01 7.28 2.15
C HIS A 124 -18.39 5.90 1.90
N ASP A 125 -19.11 5.04 1.19
CA ASP A 125 -18.74 3.64 0.99
C ASP A 125 -17.41 3.50 0.23
N ALA A 126 -17.12 4.40 -0.71
CA ALA A 126 -15.81 4.48 -1.39
C ALA A 126 -14.63 4.65 -0.41
N PHE A 127 -14.83 5.36 0.71
CA PHE A 127 -13.81 5.48 1.76
C PHE A 127 -13.67 4.21 2.59
N VAL A 128 -14.78 3.52 2.85
CA VAL A 128 -14.75 2.22 3.56
C VAL A 128 -14.03 1.18 2.71
N GLU A 129 -14.30 1.14 1.41
CA GLU A 129 -13.61 0.27 0.44
C GLU A 129 -12.10 0.56 0.40
N ALA A 130 -11.71 1.84 0.21
CA ALA A 130 -10.31 2.25 0.22
C ALA A 130 -9.60 1.92 1.54
N SER A 131 -10.28 2.14 2.68
CA SER A 131 -9.77 1.77 4.01
C SER A 131 -9.53 0.27 4.14
N GLY A 132 -10.45 -0.56 3.64
CA GLY A 132 -10.29 -2.03 3.60
C GLY A 132 -9.11 -2.48 2.74
N ALA A 133 -8.92 -1.86 1.58
CA ALA A 133 -7.76 -2.11 0.72
C ALA A 133 -6.45 -1.74 1.42
N LEU A 134 -6.39 -0.57 2.07
CA LEU A 134 -5.23 -0.13 2.86
C LEU A 134 -4.97 -1.06 4.05
N ASN A 135 -6.01 -1.51 4.75
CA ASN A 135 -5.88 -2.47 5.84
C ASN A 135 -5.27 -3.80 5.36
N THR A 136 -5.66 -4.26 4.17
CA THR A 136 -5.08 -5.46 3.54
C THR A 136 -3.59 -5.28 3.23
N VAL A 137 -3.19 -4.08 2.78
CA VAL A 137 -1.77 -3.74 2.60
C VAL A 137 -1.04 -3.76 3.94
N SER A 138 -1.62 -3.18 5.00
CA SER A 138 -1.01 -3.16 6.34
C SER A 138 -0.73 -4.57 6.88
N VAL A 139 -1.66 -5.52 6.71
CA VAL A 139 -1.45 -6.93 7.12
C VAL A 139 -0.30 -7.56 6.34
N SER A 140 -0.21 -7.27 5.03
CA SER A 140 0.89 -7.77 4.19
C SER A 140 2.24 -7.21 4.64
N LEU A 141 2.33 -5.90 4.88
CA LEU A 141 3.55 -5.25 5.35
C LEU A 141 3.95 -5.70 6.76
N MET A 142 2.97 -5.93 7.64
CA MET A 142 3.21 -6.47 8.98
C MET A 142 3.91 -7.83 8.91
N LYS A 143 3.44 -8.73 8.03
CA LYS A 143 4.09 -10.03 7.82
C LYS A 143 5.52 -9.87 7.32
N ILE A 144 5.74 -9.07 6.27
CA ILE A 144 7.08 -8.84 5.70
C ILE A 144 8.04 -8.27 6.75
N ALA A 145 7.62 -7.25 7.50
CA ALA A 145 8.43 -6.63 8.53
C ALA A 145 8.77 -7.60 9.67
N ASN A 146 7.80 -8.40 10.12
CA ASN A 146 8.01 -9.39 11.18
C ASN A 146 8.99 -10.48 10.76
N ASP A 147 8.92 -10.95 9.51
CA ASP A 147 9.89 -11.92 8.98
C ASP A 147 11.30 -11.33 8.95
N ILE A 148 11.47 -10.16 8.32
CA ILE A 148 12.79 -9.53 8.20
C ILE A 148 13.40 -9.30 9.59
N ARG A 149 12.59 -8.89 10.58
CA ARG A 149 13.01 -8.76 11.99
C ARG A 149 13.44 -10.11 12.58
N LEU A 150 12.67 -11.17 12.37
CA LEU A 150 12.97 -12.48 12.94
C LEU A 150 14.20 -13.12 12.29
N LEU A 151 14.31 -13.04 10.96
CA LEU A 151 15.48 -13.49 10.20
C LEU A 151 16.75 -12.71 10.57
N GLY A 152 16.62 -11.42 10.88
CA GLY A 152 17.71 -10.58 11.37
C GLY A 152 17.97 -10.64 12.87
N SER A 153 17.26 -11.48 13.63
CA SER A 153 17.47 -11.61 15.08
C SER A 153 18.85 -12.22 15.39
N GLY A 154 19.54 -11.71 16.41
CA GLY A 154 20.91 -12.11 16.72
C GLY A 154 21.65 -11.08 17.59
N PRO A 155 23.00 -11.01 17.53
CA PRO A 155 23.87 -11.68 16.55
C PRO A 155 24.22 -13.14 16.87
N ARG A 156 24.00 -13.60 18.12
CA ARG A 156 24.39 -14.97 18.54
C ARG A 156 23.24 -15.84 19.03
N CYS A 157 22.14 -15.23 19.50
CA CYS A 157 21.02 -15.93 20.15
C CYS A 157 19.71 -15.81 19.35
N GLY A 158 19.80 -15.74 18.03
CA GLY A 158 18.67 -15.62 17.11
C GLY A 158 18.89 -16.44 15.84
N LEU A 159 18.14 -16.15 14.78
CA LEU A 159 18.29 -16.85 13.50
C LEU A 159 19.55 -16.42 12.73
N GLY A 160 19.88 -15.12 12.74
CA GLY A 160 21.09 -14.59 12.11
C GLY A 160 21.17 -14.78 10.59
N GLU A 161 20.05 -14.99 9.91
CA GLU A 161 20.01 -15.24 8.46
C GLU A 161 20.15 -13.96 7.63
N LEU A 162 19.79 -12.80 8.21
CA LEU A 162 19.94 -11.49 7.58
C LEU A 162 20.78 -10.55 8.45
N ILE A 163 21.63 -9.76 7.81
CA ILE A 163 22.32 -8.64 8.45
C ILE A 163 21.61 -7.35 8.02
N LEU A 164 20.94 -6.70 8.98
CA LEU A 164 20.20 -5.46 8.73
C LEU A 164 21.14 -4.23 8.83
N PRO A 165 20.92 -3.17 8.03
CA PRO A 165 21.70 -1.94 8.13
C PRO A 165 21.62 -1.32 9.54
N LYS A 166 22.76 -0.88 10.08
CA LYS A 166 22.85 -0.12 11.34
C LYS A 166 22.64 1.36 11.05
N ASN A 167 21.45 1.89 11.34
CA ASN A 167 21.11 3.30 11.10
C ASN A 167 21.24 4.19 12.35
N GLU A 168 21.21 3.59 13.53
CA GLU A 168 21.34 4.27 14.83
C GLU A 168 22.27 3.47 15.75
N HIS A 169 22.91 4.15 16.71
CA HIS A 169 23.68 3.46 17.73
C HIS A 169 22.73 2.70 18.65
N GLY A 170 22.97 1.40 18.81
CA GLY A 170 22.32 0.60 19.84
C GLY A 170 22.71 1.07 21.25
N SER A 171 22.27 0.32 22.26
CA SER A 171 22.67 0.62 23.65
C SER A 171 24.19 0.72 23.77
N ARG A 172 24.68 1.83 24.36
CA ARG A 172 26.12 2.17 24.48
C ARG A 172 26.96 1.09 25.17
N HIS A 173 26.33 0.20 25.95
CA HIS A 173 27.00 -0.90 26.64
C HIS A 173 27.10 -2.20 25.81
N TYR A 174 26.37 -2.29 24.70
CA TYR A 174 26.31 -3.46 23.85
C TYR A 174 26.70 -3.09 22.42
N ALA A 175 27.93 -2.60 22.25
CA ALA A 175 28.56 -2.64 20.93
C ALA A 175 28.76 -4.10 20.56
N CYS A 176 27.84 -4.65 19.76
CA CYS A 176 28.16 -5.85 18.99
C CYS A 176 29.09 -5.39 17.86
N ASP A 177 30.36 -5.25 18.22
CA ASP A 177 31.47 -5.20 17.26
C ASP A 177 31.42 -6.51 16.47
N GLY A 178 31.32 -6.36 15.15
CA GLY A 178 31.41 -7.46 14.19
C GLY A 178 32.85 -7.67 13.78
#